data_AF-V9XE36-F1
#
_entry.id   AF-V9XE36-F1
#
_cell.length_a   1.000
_cell.length_b   1.000
_cell.length_c   1.000
_cell.angle_alpha   90.00
_cell.angle_beta   90.00
_cell.angle_gamma   90.00
#
_symmetry.space_group_name_H-M   'P 1'
#
loop_
_entity.id
_entity.type
_entity.pdbx_description
1 polymer ?
#
loop_
_entity_poly.entity_id
_entity_poly.type
_entity_poly.pdbx_seq_one_letter_code
_entity_poly.pdbx_strand_id
1 'polypeptide(L)' 'MSYILYDALLPWLGPDAASYWAHLLVIYPI' A
#
# COMPACT_ATOMS: atom_id res chain seq x y z
N MET A 1 7.80 -6.64 2.28
CA MET A 1 6.47 -6.08 2.52
C MET A 1 6.64 -4.72 3.17
N SER A 2 6.28 -3.62 2.50
CA SER A 2 6.29 -2.30 3.14
C SER A 2 5.09 -2.17 4.07
N TYR A 3 5.24 -2.65 5.30
CA TYR A 3 4.16 -2.67 6.29
C TYR A 3 3.56 -1.26 6.52
N ILE A 4 4.39 -0.21 6.51
CA ILE A 4 3.94 1.16 6.79
C ILE A 4 2.96 1.69 5.74
N LEU A 5 3.24 1.51 4.44
CA LEU A 5 2.35 1.97 3.37
C LEU A 5 1.05 1.15 3.36
N TYR A 6 1.16 -0.16 3.58
CA TYR A 6 -0.01 -1.02 3.67
C TYR A 6 -0.91 -0.61 4.84
N ASP A 7 -0.37 -0.43 6.04
CA ASP A 7 -1.11 0.03 7.23
C ASP A 7 -1.71 1.42 7.04
N ALA A 8 -1.03 2.32 6.33
CA ALA A 8 -1.55 3.65 6.02
C ALA A 8 -2.75 3.61 5.06
N LEU A 9 -2.75 2.66 4.10
CA LEU A 9 -3.79 2.54 3.07
C LEU A 9 -4.96 1.65 3.49
N LEU A 10 -4.72 0.70 4.41
CA LEU A 10 -5.70 -0.30 4.84
C LEU A 10 -7.04 0.28 5.33
N PRO A 11 -7.08 1.36 6.15
CA PRO A 11 -8.35 1.94 6.63
C PRO A 11 -9.18 2.59 5.53
N TRP A 12 -8.55 2.95 4.40
CA TRP A 12 -9.17 3.76 3.34
C TRP A 12 -9.55 2.92 2.12
N LEU A 13 -8.75 1.90 1.79
CA LEU A 13 -8.90 1.12 0.55
C LEU A 13 -9.24 -0.35 0.80
N GLY A 14 -9.10 -0.84 2.03
CA GLY A 14 -9.21 -2.26 2.33
C GLY A 14 -7.98 -3.06 1.87
N PRO A 15 -7.93 -4.36 2.21
CA PRO A 15 -6.71 -5.17 2.13
C PRO A 15 -6.18 -5.37 0.70
N ASP A 16 -7.06 -5.64 -0.27
CA ASP A 16 -6.64 -5.92 -1.65
C ASP A 16 -6.04 -4.69 -2.33
N ALA A 17 -6.72 -3.55 -2.21
CA ALA A 17 -6.26 -2.31 -2.81
C ALA A 17 -5.06 -1.72 -2.05
N ALA A 18 -5.01 -1.82 -0.73
CA ALA A 18 -3.83 -1.42 0.04
C ALA A 18 -2.57 -2.21 -0.36
N SER A 19 -2.70 -3.51 -0.63
CA SER A 19 -1.59 -4.34 -1.11
C SER A 19 -1.09 -3.91 -2.48
N TYR A 20 -2.01 -3.70 -3.44
CA TYR A 20 -1.68 -3.23 -4.78
C TYR A 20 -0.93 -1.89 -4.77
N TRP A 21 -1.48 -0.89 -4.06
CA TRP A 21 -0.91 0.44 -3.99
C TRP A 21 0.39 0.48 -3.17
N ALA A 22 0.50 -0.28 -2.07
CA ALA A 22 1.75 -0.38 -1.33
C ALA A 22 2.86 -0.99 -2.21
N HIS A 23 2.56 -2.01 -3.01
CA HIS A 23 3.53 -2.56 -3.97
C HIS A 23 3.94 -1.54 -5.03
N LEU A 24 2.98 -0.82 -5.60
CA LEU A 24 3.23 0.16 -6.65
C LEU A 24 4.09 1.32 -6.15
N LEU A 25 3.75 1.89 -4.98
CA LEU A 25 4.46 3.03 -4.39
C LEU A 25 5.87 2.69 -3.89
N VAL A 26 6.14 1.41 -3.56
CA VAL A 26 7.49 0.96 -3.19
C VAL A 26 8.40 0.78 -4.39
N ILE A 27 7.86 0.27 -5.50
CA ILE A 27 8.64 0.00 -6.71
C ILE A 27 8.88 1.30 -7.49
N TYR A 28 7.91 2.22 -7.47
CA TYR A 28 8.00 3.50 -8.16
C TYR A 28 7.48 4.64 -7.29
N PRO A 29 8.27 5.08 -6.28
CA PRO A 29 7.98 6.30 -5.55
C PRO A 29 8.20 7.48 -6.51
N ILE A 30 7.11 8.07 -7.01
CA ILE A 30 7.12 9.39 -7.68
C ILE A 30 7.25 10.49 -6.62
#